data_AF-A0A2V6YQL8-F1
#
_entry.id   AF-A0A2V6YQL8-F1
#
_cell.length_a   1.000
_cell.length_b   1.000
_cell.length_c   1.000
_cell.angle_alpha   90.00
_cell.angle_beta   90.00
_cell.angle_gamma   90.00
#
_symmetry.space_group_name_H-M   'P 1'
#
loop_
_entity.id
_entity.type
_entity.pdbx_description
1 polymer ?
#
loop_
_entity_poly.entity_id
_entity_poly.type
_entity_poly.pdbx_seq_one_letter_code
_entity_poly.pdbx_strand_id
1 'polypeptide(L)'
;MQVIGGALLASLGTYAFVVAQIQRTHAPFAGFAPGVPHDPLRLVFAALALAGLGVARVVQRSVLANAALPPLGRLRTAAIAALALCEAIAIYGFVLFMLAGRASDYYVFAALALVGFVLYFPRREAWEARAREMTRDDAARGIRPPGT
;
A
#
# COMPACT_ATOMS: atom_id res chain seq x y z
N MET A 1 -8.41 -11.86 6.94
CA MET A 1 -8.17 -10.61 6.17
C MET A 1 -8.68 -9.36 6.88
N GLN A 2 -9.82 -9.39 7.57
CA GLN A 2 -10.28 -8.23 8.38
C GLN A 2 -9.21 -7.74 9.37
N VAL A 3 -8.46 -8.66 9.99
CA VAL A 3 -7.33 -8.32 10.87
C VAL A 3 -6.21 -7.55 10.15
N ILE A 4 -5.88 -7.91 8.90
CA ILE A 4 -4.84 -7.21 8.12
C ILE A 4 -5.31 -5.80 7.73
N GLY A 5 -6.55 -5.68 7.27
CA GLY A 5 -7.15 -4.37 6.97
C GLY A 5 -7.23 -3.47 8.21
N GLY A 6 -7.64 -4.03 9.35
CA GLY A 6 -7.66 -3.33 10.63
C GLY A 6 -6.26 -2.91 11.10
N ALA A 7 -5.25 -3.77 10.94
CA ALA A 7 -3.87 -3.46 11.29
C ALA A 7 -3.30 -2.31 10.42
N LEU A 8 -3.60 -2.29 9.12
CA LEU A 8 -3.17 -1.23 8.20
C LEU A 8 -3.86 0.12 8.48
N LEU A 9 -5.15 0.09 8.84
CA LEU A 9 -5.84 1.31 9.27
C LEU A 9 -5.30 1.80 10.62
N ALA A 10 -5.00 0.88 11.53
CA ALA A 10 -4.38 1.21 12.81
C ALA A 10 -2.97 1.78 12.64
N SER A 11 -2.15 1.26 11.72
CA SER A 11 -0.82 1.80 11.44
C SER A 11 -0.92 3.23 10.88
N LEU A 12 -1.82 3.47 9.92
CA LEU A 12 -2.07 4.81 9.38
C LEU A 12 -2.58 5.78 10.46
N GLY A 13 -3.47 5.32 11.33
CA GLY A 13 -3.94 6.08 12.49
C GLY A 13 -2.81 6.41 13.47
N THR A 14 -1.89 5.47 13.68
CA THR A 14 -0.72 5.65 14.56
C THR A 14 0.22 6.72 14.00
N TYR A 15 0.53 6.69 12.70
CA TYR A 15 1.33 7.75 12.06
C TYR A 15 0.64 9.11 12.18
N ALA A 16 -0.67 9.18 11.94
CA ALA A 16 -1.43 10.42 12.08
C ALA A 16 -1.43 10.94 13.54
N PHE A 17 -1.55 10.04 14.51
CA PHE A 17 -1.47 10.38 15.92
C PHE A 17 -0.09 10.95 16.29
N VAL A 18 0.99 10.32 15.83
CA VAL A 18 2.37 10.80 16.05
C VAL A 18 2.58 12.19 15.43
N VAL A 19 2.14 12.39 14.18
CA VAL A 19 2.21 13.70 13.49
C VAL A 19 1.44 14.78 14.26
N ALA A 20 0.25 14.45 14.76
CA ALA A 20 -0.57 15.37 15.55
C ALA A 20 0.06 15.71 16.92
N GLN A 21 0.67 14.71 17.57
CA GLN A 21 1.38 14.92 18.84
C GLN A 21 2.61 15.82 18.65
N ILE A 22 3.45 15.55 17.66
CA ILE A 22 4.66 16.35 17.38
C ILE A 22 4.29 17.81 17.11
N GLN A 23 3.26 18.06 16.30
CA GLN A 23 2.80 19.42 16.04
C GLN A 23 2.27 20.13 17.29
N ARG A 24 1.58 19.43 18.19
CA ARG A 24 1.06 20.04 19.42
C ARG A 24 2.18 20.40 20.40
N THR A 25 3.22 19.58 20.49
CA THR A 25 4.29 19.74 21.48
C THR A 25 5.43 20.65 21.00
N HIS A 26 5.71 20.67 19.70
CA HIS A 26 6.89 21.33 19.13
C HIS A 26 6.57 22.41 18.09
N ALA A 27 5.37 23.01 18.10
CA ALA A 27 5.03 24.08 17.16
C ALA A 27 5.89 25.35 17.39
N PRO A 28 6.50 25.92 16.34
CA PRO A 28 6.57 25.44 14.95
C PRO A 28 7.67 24.36 14.77
N PHE A 29 7.27 23.16 14.36
CA PHE A 29 8.22 22.08 14.06
C PHE A 29 8.81 22.32 12.67
N ALA A 30 10.06 22.77 12.61
CA ALA A 30 10.77 23.04 11.35
C ALA A 30 11.28 21.78 10.63
N GLY A 31 11.04 20.60 11.21
CA GLY A 31 11.63 19.33 10.77
C GLY A 31 13.01 19.10 11.35
N PHE A 32 13.51 17.86 11.24
CA PHE A 32 14.87 17.51 11.67
C PHE A 32 15.96 18.00 10.72
N ALA A 33 15.59 18.45 9.51
CA ALA A 33 16.53 18.93 8.50
C ALA A 33 16.07 20.28 7.90
N PRO A 34 16.04 21.37 8.69
CA PRO A 34 15.45 22.65 8.28
C PRO A 34 16.17 23.35 7.12
N GLY A 35 17.41 22.94 6.79
CA GLY A 35 18.18 23.48 5.66
C GLY A 35 17.91 22.81 4.32
N VAL A 36 17.09 21.75 4.27
CA VAL A 36 16.78 21.04 3.02
C VAL A 36 15.56 21.69 2.36
N PRO A 37 15.63 22.09 1.09
CA PRO A 37 14.48 22.67 0.41
C PRO A 37 13.32 21.68 0.32
N HIS A 38 12.14 22.09 0.78
CA HIS A 38 10.95 21.24 0.90
C HIS A 38 10.42 20.73 -0.45
N ASP A 39 10.40 21.59 -1.47
CA ASP A 39 9.81 21.30 -2.77
C ASP A 39 10.50 20.17 -3.55
N PRO A 40 11.84 20.15 -3.73
CA PRO A 40 12.50 19.05 -4.40
C PRO A 40 12.39 17.74 -3.61
N LEU A 41 12.41 17.80 -2.27
CA LEU A 41 12.24 16.62 -1.42
C LEU A 41 10.86 16.01 -1.63
N ARG A 42 9.81 16.84 -1.59
CA ARG A 42 8.43 16.44 -1.88
C ARG A 42 8.30 15.84 -3.27
N LEU A 43 8.96 16.42 -4.28
CA LEU A 43 8.93 15.89 -5.64
C LEU A 43 9.56 14.50 -5.73
N VAL A 44 10.69 14.28 -5.07
CA VAL A 44 11.36 12.96 -5.01
C VAL A 44 10.46 11.92 -4.34
N PHE A 45 9.89 12.24 -3.17
CA PHE A 45 8.98 11.32 -2.48
C PHE A 45 7.67 11.08 -3.27
N ALA A 46 7.16 12.09 -3.97
CA ALA A 46 6.02 11.93 -4.86
C ALA A 46 6.34 11.00 -6.04
N ALA A 47 7.50 11.17 -6.66
CA ALA A 47 7.99 10.28 -7.72
C ALA A 47 8.17 8.84 -7.21
N LEU A 48 8.72 8.66 -6.01
CA LEU A 48 8.85 7.35 -5.36
C LEU A 48 7.49 6.72 -5.06
N ALA A 49 6.50 7.50 -4.61
CA ALA A 49 5.14 7.00 -4.40
C ALA A 49 4.49 6.55 -5.71
N LEU A 50 4.63 7.33 -6.78
CA LEU A 50 4.13 6.97 -8.11
C LEU A 50 4.82 5.71 -8.65
N ALA A 51 6.15 5.63 -8.52
CA ALA A 51 6.92 4.45 -8.88
C ALA A 51 6.45 3.24 -8.05
N GLY A 52 6.22 3.41 -6.75
CA GLY A 52 5.68 2.40 -5.85
C GLY A 52 4.33 1.86 -6.30
N LEU A 53 3.40 2.71 -6.75
CA LEU A 53 2.13 2.28 -7.34
C LEU A 53 2.34 1.45 -8.62
N GLY A 54 3.27 1.86 -9.47
CA GLY A 54 3.67 1.11 -10.67
C GLY A 54 4.21 -0.28 -10.32
N VAL A 55 5.14 -0.34 -9.36
CA VAL A 55 5.71 -1.60 -8.86
C VAL A 55 4.63 -2.49 -8.24
N ALA A 56 3.70 -1.91 -7.46
CA ALA A 56 2.58 -2.66 -6.89
C ALA A 56 1.74 -3.32 -7.99
N ARG A 57 1.48 -2.62 -9.09
CA ARG A 57 0.75 -3.15 -10.25
C ARG A 57 1.51 -4.31 -10.92
N VAL A 58 2.83 -4.17 -11.08
CA VAL A 58 3.69 -5.19 -11.71
C VAL A 58 3.78 -6.43 -10.83
N VAL A 59 4.05 -6.26 -9.53
CA VAL A 59 4.12 -7.36 -8.55
C VAL A 59 2.77 -8.07 -8.44
N GLN A 60 1.67 -7.32 -8.40
CA GLN A 60 0.33 -7.92 -8.38
C GLN A 60 0.11 -8.79 -9.62
N ARG A 61 0.46 -8.30 -10.81
CA ARG A 61 0.33 -9.06 -12.07
C ARG A 61 1.21 -10.30 -12.10
N SER A 62 2.46 -10.21 -11.66
CA SER A 62 3.37 -11.36 -11.66
C SER A 62 2.92 -12.45 -10.68
N VAL A 63 2.48 -12.07 -9.48
CA VAL A 63 1.92 -13.02 -8.50
C VAL A 63 0.62 -13.65 -9.02
N LEU A 64 -0.25 -12.84 -9.64
CA LEU A 64 -1.47 -13.33 -10.27
C LEU A 64 -1.20 -14.19 -11.51
N ALA A 65 -0.02 -14.15 -12.13
CA ALA A 65 0.37 -14.99 -13.26
C ALA A 65 1.04 -16.31 -12.84
N ASN A 66 1.42 -16.45 -11.56
CA ASN A 66 2.13 -17.61 -11.05
C ASN A 66 1.21 -18.84 -10.88
N ALA A 67 1.19 -19.74 -11.88
CA ALA A 67 0.38 -20.95 -11.89
C ALA A 67 0.77 -22.02 -10.84
N ALA A 68 1.91 -21.88 -10.16
CA ALA A 68 2.34 -22.84 -9.14
C ALA A 68 1.52 -22.74 -7.83
N LEU A 69 0.81 -21.64 -7.63
CA LEU A 69 -0.02 -21.39 -6.44
C LEU A 69 -1.50 -21.64 -6.74
N PRO A 70 -2.29 -22.14 -5.78
CA PRO A 70 -3.73 -22.21 -5.93
C PRO A 70 -4.33 -20.80 -6.15
N PRO A 71 -5.44 -20.65 -6.91
CA PRO A 71 -6.03 -19.36 -7.25
C PRO A 71 -6.28 -18.44 -6.05
N LEU A 72 -6.78 -19.00 -4.95
CA LEU A 72 -7.02 -18.25 -3.72
C LEU A 72 -5.72 -17.77 -3.04
N GLY A 73 -4.65 -18.59 -3.13
CA GLY A 73 -3.31 -18.24 -2.64
C GLY A 73 -2.70 -17.09 -3.44
N ARG A 74 -2.82 -17.11 -4.77
CA ARG A 74 -2.35 -16.04 -5.66
C ARG A 74 -3.03 -14.71 -5.34
N LEU A 75 -4.36 -14.70 -5.16
CA LEU A 75 -5.11 -13.49 -4.79
C LEU A 75 -4.68 -12.94 -3.44
N ARG A 76 -4.52 -13.82 -2.45
CA ARG A 76 -4.08 -13.43 -1.11
C ARG A 76 -2.70 -12.78 -1.16
N THR A 77 -1.72 -13.43 -1.79
CA THR A 77 -0.35 -12.92 -1.87
C THR A 77 -0.28 -11.62 -2.66
N ALA A 78 -0.99 -11.54 -3.79
CA ALA A 78 -1.02 -10.34 -4.62
C ALA A 78 -1.62 -9.14 -3.87
N ALA A 79 -2.67 -9.37 -3.07
CA ALA A 79 -3.28 -8.31 -2.28
C ALA A 79 -2.40 -7.88 -1.09
N ILE A 80 -1.78 -8.82 -0.37
CA ILE A 80 -0.86 -8.47 0.73
C ILE A 80 0.31 -7.65 0.17
N ALA A 81 0.88 -8.05 -0.96
CA ALA A 81 1.96 -7.30 -1.60
C ALA A 81 1.50 -5.89 -2.01
N ALA A 82 0.34 -5.76 -2.66
CA ALA A 82 -0.19 -4.46 -3.07
C ALA A 82 -0.48 -3.55 -1.87
N LEU A 83 -1.03 -4.11 -0.78
CA LEU A 83 -1.29 -3.38 0.46
C LEU A 83 0.02 -2.94 1.13
N ALA A 84 1.04 -3.80 1.22
CA ALA A 84 2.34 -3.44 1.79
C ALA A 84 3.02 -2.30 1.00
N LEU A 85 2.91 -2.31 -0.33
CA LEU A 85 3.44 -1.21 -1.16
C LEU A 85 2.64 0.09 -0.98
N CYS A 86 1.33 0.01 -0.77
CA CYS A 86 0.53 1.19 -0.44
C CYS A 86 0.89 1.74 0.95
N GLU A 87 1.23 0.88 1.92
CA GLU A 87 1.70 1.31 3.23
C GLU A 87 3.04 2.05 3.14
N ALA A 88 3.95 1.61 2.27
CA ALA A 88 5.20 2.33 2.00
C ALA A 88 4.97 3.78 1.55
N ILE A 89 3.91 4.06 0.78
CA ILE A 89 3.53 5.42 0.37
C ILE A 89 3.18 6.29 1.59
N ALA A 90 2.46 5.75 2.57
CA ALA A 90 2.17 6.48 3.80
C ALA A 90 3.44 6.76 4.61
N ILE A 91 4.38 5.81 4.65
CA ILE A 91 5.69 5.98 5.29
C ILE A 91 6.48 7.10 4.63
N TYR A 92 6.46 7.22 3.29
CA TYR A 92 7.10 8.34 2.58
C TYR A 92 6.56 9.70 3.03
N GLY A 93 5.24 9.82 3.19
CA GLY A 93 4.62 11.03 3.73
C GLY A 93 5.03 11.32 5.18
N PHE A 94 5.14 10.27 6.00
CA PHE A 94 5.55 10.40 7.40
C PHE A 94 7.01 10.86 7.52
N VAL A 95 7.90 10.26 6.74
CA VAL A 95 9.32 10.65 6.68
C VAL A 95 9.46 12.08 6.17
N LEU A 96 8.71 12.47 5.13
CA LEU A 96 8.71 13.84 4.62
C LEU A 96 8.25 14.84 5.69
N PHE A 97 7.22 14.51 6.47
CA PHE A 97 6.83 15.32 7.63
C PHE A 97 7.94 15.41 8.68
N MET A 98 8.63 14.32 9.01
CA MET A 98 9.73 14.37 9.98
C MET A 98 10.89 15.25 9.50
N LEU A 99 11.21 15.22 8.20
CA LEU A 99 12.32 15.99 7.63
C LEU A 99 12.00 17.47 7.47
N ALA A 100 10.80 17.79 6.98
CA ALA A 100 10.41 19.13 6.53
C ALA A 100 9.43 19.83 7.48
N GLY A 101 8.82 19.09 8.42
CA GLY A 101 7.93 19.61 9.45
C GLY A 101 6.49 19.92 9.02
N ARG A 102 6.18 19.82 7.71
CA ARG A 102 4.88 20.22 7.15
C ARG A 102 3.88 19.07 7.13
N ALA A 103 2.89 19.14 8.01
CA ALA A 103 1.92 18.05 8.20
C ALA A 103 1.00 17.81 7.00
N SER A 104 0.73 18.83 6.19
CA SER A 104 -0.08 18.68 4.97
C SER A 104 0.50 17.63 4.02
N ASP A 105 1.82 17.48 3.98
CA ASP A 105 2.46 16.51 3.10
C ASP A 105 2.13 15.07 3.57
N TYR A 106 2.22 14.77 4.87
CA TYR A 106 1.79 13.48 5.41
C TYR A 106 0.34 13.14 5.02
N TYR A 107 -0.59 14.07 5.18
CA TYR A 107 -2.01 13.81 4.87
C TYR A 107 -2.26 13.52 3.39
N VAL A 108 -1.53 14.16 2.47
CA VAL A 108 -1.63 13.88 1.03
C VAL A 108 -1.19 12.44 0.71
N PHE A 109 -0.03 12.02 1.22
CA PHE A 109 0.47 10.66 1.01
C PHE A 109 -0.38 9.60 1.75
N ALA A 110 -0.88 9.92 2.94
CA ALA A 110 -1.79 9.05 3.68
C ALA A 110 -3.13 8.86 2.95
N ALA A 111 -3.68 9.93 2.37
CA ALA A 111 -4.89 9.83 1.53
C ALA A 111 -4.65 8.95 0.29
N LEU A 112 -3.48 9.11 -0.37
CA LEU A 112 -3.12 8.28 -1.51
C LEU A 112 -2.97 6.79 -1.13
N ALA A 113 -2.32 6.50 0.00
CA ALA A 113 -2.20 5.15 0.54
C ALA A 113 -3.57 4.55 0.87
N LEU A 114 -4.47 5.34 1.48
CA LEU A 114 -5.83 4.93 1.80
C LEU A 114 -6.65 4.60 0.55
N VAL A 115 -6.56 5.41 -0.50
CA VAL A 115 -7.17 5.11 -1.80
C VAL A 115 -6.63 3.78 -2.35
N GLY A 116 -5.31 3.57 -2.28
CA GLY A 116 -4.69 2.29 -2.62
C GLY A 116 -5.27 1.12 -1.82
N PHE A 117 -5.39 1.27 -0.50
CA PHE A 117 -5.99 0.25 0.36
C PHE A 117 -7.41 -0.09 -0.04
N VAL A 118 -8.25 0.90 -0.37
CA VAL A 118 -9.62 0.68 -0.83
C VAL A 118 -9.64 -0.07 -2.16
N LEU A 119 -8.79 0.33 -3.11
CA LEU A 119 -8.72 -0.30 -4.44
C LEU A 119 -8.21 -1.74 -4.39
N TYR A 120 -7.24 -2.03 -3.53
CA TYR A 120 -6.65 -3.37 -3.38
C TYR A 120 -7.33 -4.21 -2.31
N PHE A 121 -8.37 -3.69 -1.64
CA PHE A 121 -8.99 -4.38 -0.52
C PHE A 121 -9.60 -5.73 -0.94
N PRO A 122 -9.38 -6.80 -0.16
CA PRO A 122 -10.00 -8.10 -0.38
C PRO A 122 -11.52 -8.08 -0.17
N ARG A 123 -12.31 -7.68 -1.17
CA ARG A 123 -13.76 -7.93 -1.14
C ARG A 123 -14.00 -9.41 -1.41
N ARG A 124 -14.44 -10.15 -0.38
CA ARG A 124 -14.61 -11.62 -0.42
C ARG A 124 -15.43 -12.09 -1.62
N GLU A 125 -16.57 -11.46 -1.88
CA GLU A 125 -17.45 -11.78 -3.01
C GLU A 125 -16.73 -11.67 -4.36
N ALA A 126 -15.96 -10.59 -4.57
CA ALA A 126 -15.20 -10.37 -5.80
C ALA A 126 -14.03 -11.35 -5.94
N TRP A 127 -13.46 -11.81 -4.83
CA TRP A 127 -12.38 -12.79 -4.83
C TRP A 127 -12.87 -14.20 -5.10
N GLU A 128 -14.03 -14.59 -4.56
CA GLU A 128 -14.64 -15.89 -4.84
C GLU A 128 -15.11 -15.98 -6.30
N ALA A 129 -15.67 -14.91 -6.85
CA ALA A 129 -15.97 -14.83 -8.27
C ALA A 129 -14.71 -14.99 -9.13
N ARG A 130 -13.66 -14.21 -8.83
CA ARG A 130 -12.40 -14.25 -9.57
C ARG A 130 -11.64 -15.57 -9.39
N ALA A 131 -11.72 -16.20 -8.21
CA ALA A 131 -11.21 -17.53 -7.94
C ALA A 131 -11.88 -18.58 -8.83
N ARG A 132 -13.22 -18.56 -8.92
CA ARG A 132 -13.98 -19.45 -9.80
C ARG A 132 -13.62 -19.25 -11.27
N GLU A 133 -13.46 -18.00 -11.71
CA GLU A 133 -13.01 -17.67 -13.07
C GLU A 133 -11.61 -18.24 -13.36
N MET A 134 -10.62 -18.02 -12.49
CA MET A 134 -9.27 -18.57 -12.71
C MET A 134 -9.25 -20.09 -12.67
N THR A 135 -10.04 -20.73 -11.78
CA THR A 135 -10.15 -22.20 -11.78
C THR A 135 -10.71 -22.72 -13.10
N ARG A 136 -11.69 -22.03 -13.69
CA ARG A 136 -12.25 -22.37 -15.01
C ARG A 136 -11.21 -22.18 -16.12
N ASP A 137 -10.47 -21.08 -16.10
CA ASP A 137 -9.41 -20.79 -17.08
C ASP A 137 -8.24 -21.77 -16.97
N ASP A 138 -7.81 -22.11 -15.76
CA ASP A 138 -6.73 -23.07 -15.50
C ASP A 138 -7.14 -24.47 -15.98
N ALA A 139 -8.41 -24.88 -15.78
CA ALA A 139 -8.97 -26.11 -16.31
C ALA A 139 -9.01 -26.11 -17.86
N ALA A 140 -9.40 -24.99 -18.49
CA ALA A 140 -9.39 -24.84 -19.95
C ALA A 140 -7.97 -24.86 -20.55
N ARG A 141 -6.96 -24.43 -19.78
CA ARG A 141 -5.54 -24.45 -20.17
C ARG A 141 -4.85 -25.80 -19.88
N GLY A 142 -5.56 -26.79 -19.33
CA GLY A 142 -4.98 -28.09 -18.97
C GLY A 142 -4.00 -28.03 -17.80
N ILE A 143 -4.00 -26.94 -17.02
CA ILE A 143 -3.14 -26.78 -15.85
C ILE A 143 -3.78 -27.57 -14.71
N ARG A 144 -3.23 -28.75 -14.40
CA ARG A 144 -3.73 -29.58 -13.30
C ARG A 144 -3.33 -28.94 -11.97
N PRO A 145 -4.27 -28.73 -11.02
CA PRO A 145 -3.91 -28.22 -9.71
C PRO A 145 -2.93 -29.20 -9.04
N PRO A 146 -1.89 -28.71 -8.34
CA PRO A 146 -0.99 -29.58 -7.61
C PRO A 146 -1.77 -30.28 -6.48
N GLY A 147 -1.92 -31.61 -6.58
CA GLY A 147 -2.40 -32.46 -5.48
C GLY A 147 -3.80 -33.09 -5.60
N THR A 148 -4.18 -33.61 -6.77
CA THR A 148 -5.13 -34.75 -6.84
C THR A 148 -4.37 -36.05 -6.98
#